data_AF-A0A6M5Z4R9-F1
#
_entry.id   AF-A0A6M5Z4R9-F1
#
_cell.length_a   1.000
_cell.length_b   1.000
_cell.length_c   1.000
_cell.angle_alpha   90.00
_cell.angle_beta   90.00
_cell.angle_gamma   90.00
#
_symmetry.space_group_name_H-M   'P 1'
#
loop_
_entity.id
_entity.type
_entity.pdbx_description
1 polymer ?
#
loop_
_entity_poly.entity_id
_entity_poly.type
_entity_poly.pdbx_seq_one_letter_code
_entity_poly.pdbx_strand_id
1 'polypeptide(L)'
;MSATFTEVLPARKSSKHSAIQWRPVTDDTHVAGVLTIHTDRASVAYTVSEFPTDWPGRGFLLAKETAGTDPESERYSVFCAAAGPWGDTCDCKGFTYKATCKHVDAVRALVGNAWL
;
A
#
# COMPACT_ATOMS: atom_id res chain seq x y z
N MET A 1 5.84 -19.91 -10.06
CA MET A 1 5.91 -19.22 -8.75
C MET A 1 6.38 -17.80 -9.03
N SER A 2 5.58 -16.78 -8.72
CA SER A 2 6.00 -15.38 -8.88
C SER A 2 7.10 -15.05 -7.86
N ALA A 3 8.07 -14.24 -8.26
CA ALA A 3 9.10 -13.74 -7.35
C ALA A 3 8.50 -12.85 -6.25
N THR A 4 9.06 -12.91 -5.05
CA THR A 4 8.71 -11.99 -3.96
C THR A 4 9.78 -10.91 -3.85
N PHE A 5 9.37 -9.65 -3.89
CA PHE A 5 10.24 -8.48 -3.74
C PHE A 5 10.12 -7.91 -2.33
N THR A 6 11.14 -7.23 -1.84
CA THR A 6 11.15 -6.64 -0.50
C THR A 6 11.80 -5.26 -0.52
N GLU A 7 11.20 -4.30 0.20
CA GLU A 7 11.71 -2.93 0.32
C GLU A 7 11.55 -2.44 1.77
N VAL A 8 12.50 -1.62 2.24
CA VAL A 8 12.43 -1.01 3.57
C VAL A 8 11.70 0.33 3.45
N LEU A 9 10.72 0.55 4.32
CA LEU A 9 9.96 1.80 4.34
C LEU A 9 10.61 2.83 5.28
N PRO A 10 10.36 4.14 5.05
CA PRO A 10 10.81 5.19 5.95
C PRO A 10 10.36 4.97 7.40
N ALA A 11 11.23 5.29 8.35
CA ALA A 11 10.92 5.20 9.77
C ALA A 11 9.81 6.19 10.16
N ARG A 12 8.86 5.75 10.98
CA ARG A 12 7.75 6.55 11.50
C ARG A 12 7.76 6.58 13.03
N LYS A 13 7.02 7.54 13.61
CA LYS A 13 6.88 7.63 15.07
C LYS A 13 6.29 6.34 15.68
N SER A 14 5.31 5.74 15.00
CA SER A 14 4.61 4.54 15.48
C SER A 14 5.29 3.21 15.12
N SER A 15 6.26 3.23 14.19
CA SER A 15 7.03 2.07 13.77
C SER A 15 8.38 2.53 13.25
N LYS A 16 9.45 2.16 13.95
CA LYS A 16 10.84 2.53 13.59
C LYS A 16 11.37 1.63 12.49
N HIS A 17 10.91 0.40 12.45
CA HIS A 17 11.24 -0.56 11.40
C HIS A 17 9.94 -0.91 10.67
N SER A 18 9.92 -0.67 9.37
CA SER A 18 8.82 -1.09 8.51
C SER A 18 9.40 -1.56 7.20
N ALA A 19 8.79 -2.58 6.62
CA ALA A 19 9.18 -3.13 5.34
C ALA A 19 7.94 -3.62 4.59
N ILE A 20 8.06 -3.75 3.29
CA ILE A 20 7.03 -4.38 2.46
C ILE A 20 7.58 -5.64 1.82
N GLN A 21 6.68 -6.60 1.61
CA GLN A 21 6.88 -7.72 0.69
C GLN A 21 5.83 -7.63 -0.40
N TRP A 22 6.26 -7.76 -1.65
CA TRP A 22 5.39 -7.70 -2.82
C TRP A 22 5.47 -9.00 -3.60
N ARG A 23 4.32 -9.56 -3.92
CA ARG A 23 4.21 -10.73 -4.81
C ARG A 23 3.24 -10.39 -5.93
N PRO A 24 3.71 -10.12 -7.16
CA PRO A 24 2.82 -9.86 -8.28
C PRO A 24 2.03 -11.11 -8.64
N VAL A 25 0.78 -10.90 -9.05
CA VAL A 25 -0.05 -11.95 -9.66
C VAL A 25 0.08 -11.79 -11.17
N THR A 26 0.34 -12.88 -11.87
CA THR A 26 0.56 -12.89 -13.34
C THR A 26 -0.70 -13.21 -14.13
N ASP A 27 -1.82 -13.41 -13.45
CA ASP A 27 -3.08 -13.78 -14.07
C ASP A 27 -3.78 -12.53 -14.61
N ASP A 28 -4.60 -12.68 -15.66
CA ASP A 28 -5.35 -11.59 -16.33
C ASP A 28 -6.54 -11.06 -15.50
N THR A 29 -6.33 -10.93 -14.19
CA THR A 29 -7.31 -10.42 -13.24
C THR A 29 -7.04 -8.95 -12.96
N HIS A 30 -8.02 -8.23 -12.40
CA HIS A 30 -7.83 -6.85 -11.93
C HIS A 30 -6.98 -6.75 -10.64
N VAL A 31 -6.36 -7.84 -10.21
CA VAL A 31 -5.48 -7.91 -9.04
C VAL A 31 -4.04 -7.81 -9.52
N ALA A 32 -3.34 -6.76 -9.12
CA ALA A 32 -1.93 -6.56 -9.44
C ALA A 32 -1.02 -7.49 -8.63
N GLY A 33 -1.42 -7.82 -7.40
CA GLY A 33 -0.64 -8.70 -6.54
C GLY A 33 -1.02 -8.64 -5.06
N VAL A 34 -0.18 -9.25 -4.24
CA VAL A 34 -0.31 -9.25 -2.78
C VAL A 34 0.82 -8.42 -2.16
N LEU A 35 0.44 -7.42 -1.40
CA LEU A 35 1.31 -6.54 -0.62
C LEU A 35 1.20 -6.90 0.86
N THR A 36 2.30 -7.35 1.46
CA THR A 36 2.41 -7.47 2.91
C THR A 36 3.17 -6.29 3.47
N ILE A 37 2.57 -5.56 4.41
CA ILE A 37 3.23 -4.48 5.14
C ILE A 37 3.61 -4.97 6.53
N HIS A 38 4.91 -5.02 6.80
CA HIS A 38 5.48 -5.32 8.11
C HIS A 38 5.75 -4.03 8.87
N THR A 39 5.35 -4.01 10.14
CA THR A 39 5.63 -2.94 11.11
C THR A 39 6.06 -3.57 12.42
N ASP A 40 6.60 -2.78 13.35
CA ASP A 40 7.01 -3.25 14.68
C ASP A 40 5.86 -3.93 15.45
N ARG A 41 4.59 -3.62 15.13
CA ARG A 41 3.41 -4.10 15.86
C ARG A 41 2.64 -5.23 15.16
N ALA A 42 2.70 -5.27 13.84
CA ALA A 42 1.85 -6.15 13.05
C ALA A 42 2.39 -6.32 11.64
N SER A 43 2.07 -7.47 11.04
CA SER A 43 2.23 -7.74 9.62
C SER A 43 0.85 -7.97 9.02
N VAL A 44 0.50 -7.22 7.98
CA VAL A 44 -0.83 -7.29 7.36
C VAL A 44 -0.67 -7.46 5.86
N ALA A 45 -1.35 -8.46 5.31
CA ALA A 45 -1.38 -8.74 3.89
C ALA A 45 -2.60 -8.07 3.24
N TYR A 46 -2.39 -7.53 2.05
CA TYR A 46 -3.37 -6.84 1.25
C TYR A 46 -3.37 -7.38 -0.18
N THR A 47 -4.52 -7.76 -0.69
CA THR A 47 -4.73 -7.86 -2.14
C THR A 47 -4.76 -6.44 -2.71
N VAL A 48 -3.96 -6.17 -3.75
CA VAL A 48 -3.86 -4.86 -4.39
C VAL A 48 -4.48 -4.91 -5.77
N SER A 49 -5.42 -4.00 -6.01
CA SER A 49 -6.03 -3.77 -7.32
C SER A 49 -5.85 -2.33 -7.74
N GLU A 50 -5.46 -2.09 -8.98
CA GLU A 50 -5.45 -0.75 -9.56
C GLU A 50 -6.83 -0.44 -10.18
N PHE A 51 -7.27 0.81 -10.05
CA PHE A 51 -8.48 1.30 -10.69
C PHE A 51 -8.22 2.61 -11.44
N PRO A 52 -8.91 2.85 -12.56
CA PRO A 52 -8.74 4.07 -13.34
C PRO A 52 -9.19 5.29 -12.54
N THR A 53 -8.49 6.42 -12.72
CA THR A 53 -8.84 7.70 -12.10
C THR A 53 -8.84 8.82 -13.13
N ASP A 54 -9.74 9.79 -12.97
CA ASP A 54 -9.76 10.99 -13.82
C ASP A 54 -8.67 12.02 -13.44
N TRP A 55 -7.93 11.77 -12.35
CA TRP A 55 -6.86 12.64 -11.88
C TRP A 55 -5.48 12.18 -12.38
N PRO A 56 -4.49 13.10 -12.50
CA PRO A 56 -3.11 12.73 -12.82
C PRO A 56 -2.46 11.90 -11.69
N GLY A 57 -2.45 10.59 -11.84
CA GLY A 57 -1.90 9.66 -10.85
C GLY A 57 -2.41 8.23 -11.06
N ARG A 58 -2.30 7.42 -10.01
CA ARG A 58 -2.74 6.02 -9.98
C ARG A 58 -3.56 5.77 -8.72
N GLY A 59 -4.71 5.11 -8.88
CA GLY A 59 -5.61 4.72 -7.79
C GLY A 59 -5.51 3.24 -7.48
N PHE A 60 -5.41 2.88 -6.20
CA PHE A 60 -5.27 1.52 -5.74
C PHE A 60 -6.23 1.19 -4.61
N LEU A 61 -6.80 -0.01 -4.64
CA LEU A 61 -7.58 -0.58 -3.56
C LEU A 61 -6.75 -1.67 -2.86
N LEU A 62 -6.58 -1.53 -1.56
CA LEU A 62 -5.87 -2.47 -0.69
C LEU A 62 -6.89 -3.21 0.17
N ALA A 63 -7.30 -4.40 -0.23
CA ALA A 63 -8.23 -5.25 0.52
C ALA A 63 -7.44 -6.15 1.48
N LYS A 64 -7.77 -6.15 2.77
CA LYS A 64 -7.06 -6.96 3.78
C LYS A 64 -7.35 -8.44 3.58
N GLU A 65 -6.29 -9.24 3.53
CA GLU A 65 -6.37 -10.70 3.61
C GLU A 65 -6.26 -11.19 5.07
N THR A 66 -5.63 -10.39 5.93
CA THR A 66 -5.44 -10.69 7.35
C THR A 66 -5.93 -9.55 8.24
N ALA A 67 -6.45 -9.90 9.42
CA ALA A 67 -6.83 -8.91 10.42
C ALA A 67 -5.61 -8.08 10.84
N GLY A 68 -5.72 -6.76 10.73
CA GLY A 68 -4.68 -5.81 11.10
C GLY A 68 -4.95 -5.10 12.42
N THR A 69 -4.23 -4.00 12.65
CA THR A 69 -4.41 -3.14 13.83
C THR A 69 -5.72 -2.35 13.87
N ASP A 70 -6.47 -2.35 12.76
CA ASP A 70 -7.80 -1.75 12.63
C ASP A 70 -8.71 -2.85 12.08
N PRO A 71 -9.31 -3.68 12.94
CA PRO A 71 -10.02 -4.89 12.52
C PRO A 71 -11.35 -4.58 11.79
N GLU A 72 -11.93 -3.40 12.00
CA GLU A 72 -13.22 -3.01 11.44
C GLU A 72 -13.16 -2.61 9.96
N SER A 73 -12.02 -2.09 9.51
CA SER A 73 -11.87 -1.68 8.11
C SER A 73 -11.39 -2.86 7.27
N GLU A 74 -12.14 -3.28 6.26
CA GLU A 74 -11.76 -4.40 5.40
C GLU A 74 -10.81 -3.99 4.27
N ARG A 75 -10.79 -2.70 3.90
CA ARG A 75 -10.03 -2.18 2.76
C ARG A 75 -9.63 -0.74 2.95
N TYR A 76 -8.65 -0.29 2.16
CA TYR A 76 -8.26 1.12 2.05
C TYR A 76 -8.06 1.52 0.60
N SER A 77 -8.52 2.71 0.25
CA SER A 77 -8.28 3.36 -1.04
C SER A 77 -7.04 4.24 -0.93
N VAL A 78 -6.11 4.10 -1.87
CA VAL A 78 -4.84 4.84 -1.91
C VAL A 78 -4.70 5.49 -3.28
N PHE A 79 -4.40 6.78 -3.31
CA PHE A 79 -4.09 7.49 -4.55
C PHE A 79 -2.64 7.98 -4.49
N CYS A 80 -1.88 7.68 -5.53
CA CYS A 80 -0.53 8.18 -5.74
C CYS A 80 -0.53 9.24 -6.85
N ALA A 81 -0.33 10.50 -6.49
CA ALA A 81 -0.34 11.60 -7.45
C ALA A 81 0.89 11.57 -8.37
N ALA A 82 0.72 11.91 -9.64
CA ALA A 82 1.85 11.99 -10.58
C ALA A 82 2.88 13.06 -10.17
N ALA A 83 2.41 14.16 -9.55
CA ALA A 83 3.24 15.31 -9.15
C ALA A 83 4.10 15.09 -7.89
N GLY A 84 4.03 13.89 -7.27
CA GLY A 84 4.79 13.57 -6.06
C GLY A 84 3.95 13.49 -4.78
N PRO A 85 4.58 13.20 -3.63
CA PRO A 85 3.90 12.68 -2.44
C PRO A 85 2.95 13.67 -1.76
N TRP A 86 3.07 14.97 -2.02
CA TRP A 86 2.16 15.97 -1.46
C TRP A 86 0.72 15.86 -1.97
N GLY A 87 0.52 15.22 -3.12
CA GLY A 87 -0.81 14.95 -3.67
C GLY A 87 -1.35 13.56 -3.34
N ASP A 88 -0.62 12.74 -2.58
CA ASP A 88 -1.06 11.39 -2.24
C ASP A 88 -2.19 11.45 -1.23
N THR A 89 -3.10 10.47 -1.31
CA THR A 89 -4.17 10.35 -0.33
C THR A 89 -4.41 8.89 0.04
N CYS A 90 -4.91 8.69 1.26
CA CYS A 90 -5.40 7.40 1.71
C CYS A 90 -6.58 7.62 2.67
N ASP A 91 -7.58 6.74 2.60
CA ASP A 91 -8.77 6.79 3.45
C ASP A 91 -8.57 6.14 4.85
N CYS A 92 -7.36 5.64 5.14
CA CYS A 92 -7.09 5.04 6.43
C CYS A 92 -7.04 6.09 7.56
N LYS A 93 -7.49 5.71 8.76
CA LYS A 93 -7.52 6.57 9.96
C LYS A 93 -6.17 7.29 10.22
N GLY A 94 -5.05 6.61 9.93
CA GLY A 94 -3.71 7.18 10.10
C GLY A 94 -3.44 8.36 9.16
N PHE A 95 -3.87 8.25 7.90
CA PHE A 95 -3.73 9.32 6.92
C PHE A 95 -4.69 10.48 7.20
N THR A 96 -5.97 10.19 7.46
CA THR A 96 -6.97 11.23 7.78
C THR A 96 -6.55 12.10 8.95
N TYR A 97 -5.85 11.53 9.94
CA TYR A 97 -5.39 12.26 11.12
C TYR A 97 -4.07 13.04 10.91
N LYS A 98 -3.14 12.56 10.07
CA LYS A 98 -1.77 13.13 9.96
C LYS A 98 -1.26 13.38 8.55
N ALA A 99 -2.10 13.22 7.53
CA ALA A 99 -1.77 13.24 6.11
C ALA A 99 -0.57 12.34 5.74
N THR A 100 -0.31 11.28 6.52
CA THR A 100 0.76 10.33 6.26
C THR A 100 0.39 8.95 6.78
N CYS A 101 0.66 7.89 6.03
CA CYS A 101 0.42 6.52 6.46
C CYS A 101 1.37 5.54 5.78
N LYS A 102 1.51 4.35 6.38
CA LYS A 102 2.30 3.24 5.82
C LYS A 102 1.76 2.73 4.48
N HIS A 103 0.47 2.91 4.21
CA HIS A 103 -0.16 2.46 2.96
C HIS A 103 0.31 3.29 1.77
N VAL A 104 0.33 4.61 1.90
CA VAL A 104 0.89 5.52 0.88
C VAL A 104 2.36 5.21 0.66
N ASP A 105 3.16 5.09 1.73
CA ASP A 105 4.60 4.78 1.59
C ASP A 105 4.81 3.45 0.87
N ALA A 106 4.03 2.43 1.22
CA ALA A 106 4.10 1.11 0.60
C ALA A 106 3.77 1.17 -0.89
N VAL A 107 2.63 1.76 -1.27
CA VAL A 107 2.23 1.86 -2.68
C VAL A 107 3.22 2.73 -3.47
N ARG A 108 3.71 3.82 -2.89
CA ARG A 108 4.76 4.65 -3.50
C ARG A 108 6.04 3.88 -3.75
N ALA A 109 6.46 3.03 -2.82
CA ALA A 109 7.63 2.16 -3.01
C ALA A 109 7.40 1.18 -4.17
N LEU A 110 6.21 0.56 -4.25
CA LEU A 110 5.87 -0.34 -5.37
C LEU A 110 5.92 0.38 -6.72
N VAL A 111 5.30 1.56 -6.83
CA VAL A 111 5.29 2.37 -8.05
C VAL A 111 6.69 2.87 -8.40
N GLY A 112 7.44 3.37 -7.42
CA GLY A 112 8.79 3.89 -7.60
C GLY A 112 9.80 2.82 -8.03
N ASN A 113 9.61 1.57 -7.60
CA ASN A 113 10.41 0.42 -8.00
C ASN A 113 9.92 -0.27 -9.30
N ALA A 114 8.86 0.26 -9.93
CA ALA A 114 8.23 -0.33 -11.12
C ALA A 114 7.78 -1.79 -10.92
N TRP A 115 7.27 -2.10 -9.72
CA TRP A 115 6.66 -3.41 -9.41
C TRP A 115 5.14 -3.45 -9.63
N LEU A 116 4.55 -2.28 -9.90
CA LEU A 116 3.17 -2.03 -10.27
C LEU A 116 3.11 -1.24 -11.58
#